data_AF-A0A924MN87-F1
#
_entry.id   AF-A0A924MN87-F1
#
_cell.length_a   1.000
_cell.length_b   1.000
_cell.length_c   1.000
_cell.angle_alpha   90.00
_cell.angle_beta   90.00
_cell.angle_gamma   90.00
#
_symmetry.space_group_name_H-M   'P 1'
#
loop_
_entity.id
_entity.type
_entity.pdbx_description
1 polymer ?
#
loop_
_entity_poly.entity_id
_entity_poly.type
_entity_poly.pdbx_seq_one_letter_code
_entity_poly.pdbx_strand_id
1 'polypeptide(L)'
;MSTPLPRLPRRAFATLSLVLATVAAAGAPMAASAASLCSARSAATVPAIVELYTSEGCSSCPPAERWLSAFKGRDDVVALAFHVDYWDGLGWKDRFARPQFTQRQNAT
;
A
#
# COMPACT_ATOMS: atom_id res chain seq x y z
N MET A 1 28.23 53.31 43.08
CA MET A 1 27.70 52.72 44.34
C MET A 1 26.94 51.46 43.96
N SER A 2 27.56 50.29 44.12
CA SER A 2 26.96 49.01 43.75
C SER A 2 26.40 48.34 45.00
N THR A 3 25.07 48.28 45.12
CA THR A 3 24.38 47.51 46.17
C THR A 3 24.39 46.02 45.84
N PRO A 4 24.75 45.12 46.78
CA PRO A 4 24.68 43.68 46.56
C PRO A 4 23.24 43.15 46.66
N LEU A 5 22.92 42.18 45.79
CA LEU A 5 21.63 41.47 45.77
C LEU A 5 21.50 40.47 46.94
N PRO A 6 20.30 40.28 47.51
CA PRO A 6 20.08 39.39 48.65
C PRO A 6 20.09 37.91 48.23
N ARG A 7 20.71 37.06 49.05
CA ARG A 7 20.73 35.59 48.88
C ARG A 7 19.50 34.97 49.56
N LEU A 8 18.65 34.29 48.80
CA LEU A 8 17.50 33.55 49.35
C LEU A 8 17.90 32.19 49.97
N PRO A 9 17.21 31.74 51.02
CA PRO A 9 17.56 30.52 51.76
C PRO A 9 17.14 29.23 51.05
N ARG A 10 18.05 28.25 51.05
CA ARG A 10 17.97 26.92 50.40
C ARG A 10 16.75 26.06 50.79
N ARG A 11 15.94 26.46 51.76
CA ARG A 11 14.81 25.65 52.27
C ARG A 11 13.53 25.81 51.46
N ALA A 12 13.41 26.82 50.61
CA ALA A 12 12.26 27.00 49.72
C ALA A 12 12.17 25.96 48.58
N PHE A 13 13.29 25.32 48.22
CA PHE A 13 13.35 24.36 47.11
C PHE A 13 12.96 22.92 47.50
N ALA A 14 12.91 22.58 48.80
CA ALA A 14 12.66 21.20 49.22
C ALA A 14 11.16 20.85 49.30
N THR A 15 10.28 21.82 49.58
CA THR A 15 8.84 21.59 49.70
C THR A 15 8.09 21.70 48.37
N LEU A 16 8.66 22.41 47.39
CA LEU A 16 8.07 22.51 46.05
C LEU A 16 8.22 21.20 45.23
N SER A 17 9.23 20.38 45.53
CA SER A 17 9.49 19.11 44.84
C SER A 17 8.52 17.99 45.20
N LEU A 18 7.78 18.08 46.31
CA LEU A 18 6.86 17.00 46.74
C LEU A 18 5.43 17.20 46.21
N VAL A 19 5.01 18.44 45.92
CA VAL A 19 3.65 18.73 45.42
C VAL A 19 3.52 18.51 43.91
N LEU A 20 4.63 18.57 43.16
CA LEU A 20 4.61 18.35 41.71
C LEU A 20 4.52 16.87 41.30
N ALA A 21 4.73 15.93 42.24
CA ALA A 21 4.76 14.50 41.94
C ALA A 21 3.39 13.79 41.96
N THR A 22 2.33 14.42 42.48
CA THR A 22 1.00 13.79 42.63
C THR A 22 -0.03 14.23 41.58
N VAL A 23 0.20 15.29 40.81
CA VAL A 23 -0.72 15.75 39.75
C VAL A 23 -0.44 15.09 38.38
N ALA A 24 0.69 14.39 38.24
CA ALA A 24 1.09 13.73 36.98
C ALA A 24 0.41 12.36 36.71
N ALA A 25 -0.56 11.93 37.53
CA ALA A 25 -1.17 10.59 37.42
C ALA A 25 -2.60 10.57 36.83
N ALA A 26 -3.18 11.73 36.46
CA ALA A 26 -4.57 11.80 35.94
C ALA A 26 -4.66 12.15 34.44
N GLY A 27 -3.54 12.20 33.72
CA GLY A 27 -3.50 12.46 32.28
C GLY A 27 -3.13 11.21 31.49
N ALA A 28 -3.95 10.16 31.55
CA ALA A 28 -3.82 9.07 30.57
C ALA A 28 -4.07 9.66 29.16
N PRO A 29 -3.19 9.42 28.17
CA PRO A 29 -3.43 9.91 26.82
C PRO A 29 -4.64 9.16 26.27
N MET A 30 -5.77 9.86 26.13
CA MET A 30 -6.95 9.38 25.41
C MET A 30 -6.68 9.45 23.89
N ALA A 31 -5.58 8.85 23.44
CA ALA A 31 -5.27 8.62 22.04
C ALA A 31 -5.47 7.13 21.74
N ALA A 32 -6.64 6.59 22.12
CA ALA A 32 -7.02 5.22 21.82
C ALA A 32 -7.74 5.17 20.47
N SER A 33 -6.96 4.85 19.44
CA SER A 33 -7.33 3.92 18.37
C SER A 33 -8.46 4.30 17.39
N ALA A 34 -8.24 5.31 16.54
CA ALA A 34 -8.95 5.40 15.26
C ALA A 34 -8.65 4.19 14.33
N ALA A 35 -7.57 3.44 14.60
CA ALA A 35 -7.20 2.24 13.85
C ALA A 35 -8.14 1.04 14.10
N SER A 36 -8.97 1.06 15.15
CA SER A 36 -9.86 -0.05 15.50
C SER A 36 -11.22 -0.01 14.78
N LEU A 37 -11.52 1.04 13.99
CA LEU A 37 -12.81 1.22 13.32
C LEU A 37 -12.85 0.69 11.88
N CYS A 38 -11.70 0.41 11.26
CA CYS A 38 -11.64 -0.14 9.91
C CYS A 38 -11.18 -1.61 9.98
N SER A 39 -12.11 -2.55 9.79
CA SER A 39 -11.79 -3.97 9.63
C SER A 39 -12.20 -4.42 8.23
N ALA A 40 -11.25 -4.98 7.48
CA ALA A 40 -11.49 -5.68 6.23
C ALA A 40 -11.15 -7.16 6.41
N ARG A 41 -12.00 -8.04 5.87
CA ARG A 41 -11.75 -9.49 5.82
C ARG A 41 -11.91 -9.95 4.38
N SER A 42 -10.98 -10.77 3.92
CA SER A 42 -11.11 -11.44 2.63
C SER A 42 -12.30 -12.39 2.64
N ALA A 43 -12.88 -12.64 1.46
CA ALA A 43 -13.87 -13.71 1.30
C ALA A 43 -13.24 -15.08 1.58
N ALA A 44 -14.08 -16.07 1.87
CA ALA A 44 -13.63 -17.45 2.09
C ALA A 44 -12.93 -18.04 0.85
N THR A 45 -13.30 -17.57 -0.35
CA THR A 45 -12.70 -17.96 -1.62
C THR A 45 -11.90 -16.79 -2.18
N VAL A 46 -10.64 -17.04 -2.52
CA VAL A 46 -9.77 -16.10 -3.22
C VAL A 46 -9.66 -16.56 -4.68
N PRO A 47 -10.05 -15.74 -5.67
CA PRO A 47 -9.97 -16.14 -7.06
C PRO A 47 -8.52 -16.28 -7.52
N ALA A 48 -8.26 -17.24 -8.40
CA ALA A 48 -6.96 -17.38 -9.05
C ALA A 48 -6.76 -16.27 -10.07
N ILE A 49 -5.53 -15.76 -10.20
CA ILE A 49 -5.18 -14.77 -11.23
C ILE A 49 -4.48 -15.50 -12.37
N VAL A 50 -4.94 -15.29 -13.60
CA VAL A 50 -4.29 -15.78 -14.81
C VAL A 50 -3.91 -14.57 -15.66
N GLU A 51 -2.61 -14.36 -15.84
CA GLU A 51 -2.06 -13.30 -16.69
C GLU A 51 -1.59 -13.89 -18.02
N LEU A 52 -2.22 -13.49 -19.12
CA LEU A 52 -1.78 -13.80 -20.47
C LEU A 52 -1.05 -12.59 -21.07
N TYR A 53 0.16 -12.81 -21.56
CA TYR A 53 0.91 -11.82 -22.36
C TYR A 53 0.76 -12.16 -23.84
N THR A 54 0.08 -11.29 -24.61
CA THR A 54 -0.38 -11.54 -25.98
C THR A 54 -0.11 -10.34 -26.90
N SER A 55 -0.38 -10.46 -28.21
CA SER A 55 -0.41 -9.33 -29.15
C SER A 55 -1.23 -9.70 -30.39
N GLU A 56 -1.94 -8.75 -30.98
CA GLU A 56 -2.59 -8.91 -32.30
C GLU A 56 -1.57 -9.26 -33.40
N GLY A 57 -0.31 -8.82 -33.26
CA GLY A 57 0.77 -9.15 -34.19
C GLY A 57 1.36 -10.56 -34.02
N CYS A 58 0.95 -11.29 -32.98
CA CYS A 58 1.45 -12.63 -32.66
C CYS A 58 0.55 -13.71 -33.27
N SER A 59 1.01 -14.39 -34.33
CA SER A 59 0.21 -15.40 -35.05
C SER A 59 -0.10 -16.66 -34.23
N SER A 60 0.72 -16.97 -33.22
CA SER A 60 0.56 -18.13 -32.34
C SER A 60 -0.28 -17.84 -31.09
N CYS A 61 -0.66 -16.58 -30.84
CA CYS A 61 -1.40 -16.15 -29.67
C CYS A 61 -2.94 -16.43 -29.70
N PRO A 62 -3.65 -16.50 -30.85
CA PRO A 62 -5.10 -16.69 -30.86
C PRO A 62 -5.62 -17.93 -30.11
N PRO A 63 -4.94 -19.09 -30.09
CA PRO A 63 -5.33 -20.22 -29.25
C PRO A 63 -5.32 -19.90 -27.75
N ALA A 64 -4.33 -19.15 -27.26
CA ALA A 64 -4.22 -18.76 -25.85
C ALA A 64 -5.30 -17.72 -25.48
N GLU A 65 -5.58 -16.76 -26.36
CA GLU A 65 -6.66 -15.78 -26.15
C GLU A 65 -8.04 -16.44 -26.10
N ARG A 66 -8.29 -17.44 -26.95
CA ARG A 66 -9.54 -18.24 -26.88
C ARG A 66 -9.64 -19.02 -25.57
N TRP A 67 -8.55 -19.64 -25.12
CA TRP A 67 -8.52 -20.32 -23.82
C TRP A 67 -8.78 -19.36 -22.67
N LEU A 68 -8.14 -18.18 -22.67
CA LEU A 68 -8.37 -17.16 -21.65
C LEU A 68 -9.82 -16.64 -21.66
N SER A 69 -10.40 -16.49 -22.85
CA SER A 69 -11.81 -16.05 -23.01
C SER A 69 -12.81 -17.04 -22.42
N ALA A 70 -12.44 -18.32 -22.28
CA ALA A 70 -13.30 -19.34 -21.67
C ALA A 70 -13.52 -19.11 -20.16
N PHE A 71 -12.72 -18.25 -19.50
CA PHE A 71 -12.94 -17.86 -18.10
C PHE A 71 -14.00 -16.76 -17.93
N LYS A 72 -14.56 -16.21 -19.01
CA LYS A 72 -15.58 -15.16 -18.93
C LYS A 72 -16.80 -15.64 -18.12
N GLY A 73 -17.18 -14.87 -17.10
CA GLY A 73 -18.33 -15.16 -16.24
C GLY A 73 -18.04 -16.10 -15.07
N ARG A 74 -16.79 -16.57 -14.92
CA ARG A 74 -16.34 -17.24 -13.71
C ARG A 74 -16.03 -16.23 -12.61
N ASP A 75 -16.36 -16.57 -11.37
CA ASP A 75 -16.08 -15.80 -10.16
C ASP A 75 -14.82 -16.27 -9.43
N ASP A 76 -14.32 -17.47 -9.76
CA ASP A 76 -13.14 -18.09 -9.17
C ASP A 76 -11.84 -17.78 -9.92
N VAL A 77 -11.89 -17.05 -11.05
CA VAL A 77 -10.72 -16.67 -11.84
C VAL A 77 -10.80 -15.21 -12.29
N VAL A 78 -9.73 -14.46 -12.05
CA VAL A 78 -9.48 -13.14 -12.66
C VAL A 78 -8.55 -13.34 -13.85
N ALA A 79 -9.13 -13.29 -15.06
CA ALA A 79 -8.40 -13.43 -16.31
C ALA A 79 -7.96 -12.05 -16.85
N LEU A 80 -6.66 -11.85 -17.03
CA LEU A 80 -6.05 -10.61 -17.51
C LEU A 80 -5.30 -10.87 -18.82
N ALA A 81 -5.54 -10.02 -19.83
CA ALA A 81 -4.79 -10.03 -21.08
C ALA A 81 -3.95 -8.75 -21.19
N PHE A 82 -2.64 -8.91 -21.23
CA PHE A 82 -1.66 -7.85 -21.35
C PHE A 82 -1.05 -7.88 -22.75
N HIS A 83 -1.35 -6.87 -23.56
CA HIS A 83 -0.84 -6.77 -24.92
C HIS A 83 0.60 -6.23 -24.92
N VAL A 84 1.57 -7.06 -25.29
CA VAL A 84 3.00 -6.71 -25.33
C VAL A 84 3.35 -6.01 -26.63
N ASP A 85 4.32 -5.09 -26.57
CA ASP A 85 4.66 -4.20 -27.69
C ASP A 85 5.83 -4.69 -28.56
N TYR A 86 6.57 -5.72 -28.16
CA TYR A 86 7.73 -6.21 -28.94
C TYR A 86 7.36 -6.84 -30.30
N TRP A 87 6.07 -7.04 -30.58
CA TRP A 87 5.56 -7.46 -31.88
C TRP A 87 5.22 -6.30 -32.83
N ASP A 88 5.09 -5.06 -32.33
CA ASP A 88 4.65 -3.89 -33.10
C ASP A 88 5.60 -3.52 -34.26
N GLY A 89 6.84 -3.99 -34.21
CA GLY A 89 7.86 -3.73 -35.23
C GLY A 89 7.72 -4.53 -36.52
N LEU A 90 6.77 -5.48 -36.60
CA LEU A 90 6.66 -6.43 -37.72
C LEU A 90 5.64 -6.02 -38.80
N GLY A 91 5.11 -4.79 -38.75
CA GLY A 91 4.19 -4.25 -39.77
C GLY A 91 2.71 -4.24 -39.35
N TRP A 92 2.38 -4.79 -38.19
CA TRP A 92 1.08 -4.58 -37.52
C TRP A 92 1.33 -3.95 -36.16
N LYS A 93 0.66 -2.82 -35.88
CA LYS A 93 0.72 -2.15 -34.58
C LYS A 93 -0.52 -2.50 -33.77
N ASP A 94 -0.33 -3.24 -32.69
CA ASP A 94 -1.42 -3.60 -31.79
C ASP A 94 -1.85 -2.36 -30.98
N ARG A 95 -3.10 -1.93 -31.13
CA ARG A 95 -3.61 -0.72 -30.47
C ARG A 95 -3.71 -0.85 -28.95
N PHE A 96 -3.81 -2.08 -28.46
CA PHE A 96 -3.89 -2.42 -27.05
C PHE A 96 -2.50 -2.60 -26.44
N ALA A 97 -1.47 -2.78 -27.26
CA ALA A 97 -0.12 -2.97 -26.79
C ALA A 97 0.42 -1.75 -26.04
N ARG A 98 1.18 -2.02 -24.98
CA ARG A 98 1.79 -1.00 -24.11
C ARG A 98 3.19 -1.47 -23.67
N PRO A 99 4.24 -0.61 -23.76
CA PRO A 99 5.57 -0.96 -23.28
C PRO A 99 5.62 -1.41 -21.81
N GLN A 100 4.69 -0.90 -21.00
CA GLN A 100 4.54 -1.27 -19.59
C GLN A 100 4.18 -2.75 -19.41
N PHE A 101 3.48 -3.36 -20.37
CA PHE A 101 3.09 -4.77 -20.32
C PHE A 101 4.28 -5.68 -20.68
N THR A 102 5.10 -5.29 -21.65
CA THR A 102 6.39 -5.94 -21.92
C THR A 102 7.32 -5.83 -20.70
N GLN A 103 7.40 -4.64 -20.09
CA GLN A 103 8.20 -4.44 -18.88
C GLN A 103 7.72 -5.35 -17.73
N ARG A 104 6.41 -5.47 -17.53
CA ARG A 104 5.82 -6.37 -16.52
C ARG A 104 6.23 -7.82 -16.76
N GLN A 105 6.13 -8.30 -18.00
CA GLN A 105 6.54 -9.66 -18.36
C GLN A 105 8.00 -9.92 -18.02
N ASN A 106 8.89 -8.98 -18.37
CA ASN A 106 10.33 -9.11 -18.15
C ASN A 106 10.75 -8.96 -16.68
N ALA A 107 9.87 -8.45 -15.82
CA ALA A 107 10.10 -8.30 -14.38
C ALA A 107 9.59 -9.49 -13.55
N THR A 108 8.97 -10.49 -14.20
CA THR A 108 8.54 -11.75 -13.58
C THR A 108 9.73 -12.70 -13.47
#